data_AF-A0A1H0B9E6-F1
#
_entry.id   AF-A0A1H0B9E6-F1
#
_cell.length_a   1.000
_cell.length_b   1.000
_cell.length_c   1.000
_cell.angle_alpha   90.00
_cell.angle_beta   90.00
_cell.angle_gamma   90.00
#
_symmetry.space_group_name_H-M   'P 1'
#
loop_
_entity.id
_entity.type
_entity.pdbx_description
1 polymer ?
#
loop_
_entity_poly.entity_id
_entity_poly.type
_entity_poly.pdbx_seq_one_letter_code
_entity_poly.pdbx_strand_id
1 'polypeptide(L)'
;MSILKFVDRTPKTISQMYTYLTDPEKTDIGGIFGIGINPRMAVEEMNFAQLVYYRDKLEHPYIQIIFSFDKNLVLSLATLRKICMEIGYVLMPDERQVLGTIHYKETNHIHCHYILNYVGIQGNLYRQKYSVKYYKGKRLIT
;
A
#
# COMPACT_ATOMS: atom_id res chain seq x y z
N MET A 1 -14.22 -3.54 -14.66
CA MET A 1 -13.66 -2.22 -14.34
C MET A 1 -12.63 -2.33 -13.23
N SER A 2 -11.46 -1.70 -13.38
CA SER A 2 -10.49 -1.52 -12.28
C SER A 2 -10.86 -0.36 -11.38
N ILE A 3 -10.58 -0.46 -10.08
CA ILE A 3 -11.00 0.51 -9.05
C ILE A 3 -9.83 0.85 -8.14
N LEU A 4 -9.63 2.13 -7.84
CA LEU A 4 -8.72 2.60 -6.79
C LEU A 4 -9.55 3.20 -5.65
N LYS A 5 -9.39 2.66 -4.44
CA LYS A 5 -10.11 3.08 -3.23
C LYS A 5 -9.14 3.48 -2.14
N PHE A 6 -9.33 4.66 -1.57
CA PHE A 6 -8.72 5.06 -0.30
C PHE A 6 -9.66 4.63 0.82
N VAL A 7 -9.14 3.92 1.82
CA VAL A 7 -9.93 3.47 2.97
C VAL A 7 -9.82 4.53 4.05
N ASP A 8 -10.97 5.03 4.47
CA ASP A 8 -11.11 5.93 5.60
C ASP A 8 -11.11 5.15 6.92
N ARG A 9 -10.45 5.72 7.94
CA ARG A 9 -10.39 5.17 9.31
C ARG A 9 -9.81 3.75 9.37
N THR A 10 -8.52 3.66 9.67
CA THR A 10 -7.80 2.39 9.79
C THR A 10 -7.56 2.06 11.27
N PRO A 11 -8.52 1.44 11.99
CA PRO A 11 -8.41 1.23 13.43
C PRO A 11 -7.42 0.12 13.81
N LYS A 12 -7.06 -0.76 12.86
CA LYS A 12 -6.08 -1.81 13.09
C LYS A 12 -4.70 -1.20 13.22
N THR A 13 -3.87 -1.73 14.11
CA THR A 13 -2.44 -1.38 14.18
C THR A 13 -1.71 -1.83 12.91
N ILE A 14 -0.50 -1.31 12.67
CA ILE A 14 0.34 -1.76 11.55
C ILE A 14 0.58 -3.28 11.62
N SER A 15 0.86 -3.81 12.81
CA SER A 15 1.07 -5.25 13.02
C SER A 15 -0.17 -6.09 12.69
N GLN A 16 -1.34 -5.69 13.17
CA GLN A 16 -2.60 -6.39 12.86
C GLN A 16 -2.90 -6.37 11.36
N MET A 17 -2.61 -5.24 10.71
CA MET A 17 -2.85 -5.09 9.28
C MET A 17 -1.85 -5.89 8.45
N TYR A 18 -0.57 -5.89 8.84
CA TYR A 18 0.46 -6.72 8.24
C TYR A 18 0.04 -8.20 8.25
N THR A 19 -0.28 -8.74 9.42
CA THR A 19 -0.71 -10.15 9.56
C THR A 19 -1.93 -10.47 8.71
N TYR A 20 -2.92 -9.58 8.67
CA TYR A 20 -4.13 -9.76 7.85
C TYR A 20 -3.81 -9.77 6.34
N LEU A 21 -2.92 -8.88 5.90
CA LEU A 21 -2.58 -8.70 4.48
C LEU A 21 -1.63 -9.77 3.95
N THR A 22 -0.72 -10.26 4.79
CA THR A 22 0.26 -11.31 4.43
C THR A 22 -0.23 -12.72 4.75
N ASP A 23 -1.52 -12.89 5.02
CA ASP A 23 -2.15 -14.19 5.24
C ASP A 23 -1.86 -15.14 4.06
N PRO A 24 -1.19 -16.29 4.30
CA PRO A 24 -0.86 -17.26 3.25
C PRO A 24 -2.06 -17.79 2.49
N GLU A 25 -3.28 -17.76 3.05
CA GLU A 25 -4.50 -18.17 2.32
C GLU A 25 -4.88 -17.19 1.21
N LYS A 26 -4.38 -15.95 1.28
CA LYS A 26 -4.72 -14.85 0.35
C LYS A 26 -3.53 -14.41 -0.51
N THR A 27 -2.34 -14.47 0.06
CA THR A 27 -1.14 -13.80 -0.45
C THR A 27 0.05 -14.75 -0.46
N ASP A 28 0.69 -14.90 -1.62
CA ASP A 28 1.99 -15.56 -1.68
C ASP A 28 3.13 -14.58 -1.43
N ILE A 29 4.28 -15.10 -1.01
CA ILE A 29 5.50 -14.31 -0.77
C ILE A 29 5.87 -13.44 -1.98
N GLY A 30 5.69 -13.96 -3.21
CA GLY A 30 5.92 -13.21 -4.44
C GLY A 30 4.99 -11.99 -4.65
N GLY A 31 3.86 -11.95 -3.94
CA GLY A 31 2.89 -10.86 -3.95
C GLY A 31 3.14 -9.78 -2.91
N ILE A 32 4.17 -9.93 -2.04
CA ILE A 32 4.49 -8.97 -0.97
C ILE A 32 5.69 -8.11 -1.37
N PHE A 33 5.56 -6.79 -1.34
CA PHE A 33 6.63 -5.86 -1.70
C PHE A 33 6.69 -4.65 -0.78
N GLY A 34 7.87 -4.04 -0.68
CA GLY A 34 8.10 -2.81 0.06
C GLY A 34 8.65 -1.72 -0.86
N ILE A 35 8.25 -0.48 -0.62
CA ILE A 35 8.86 0.74 -1.20
C ILE A 35 9.40 1.56 -0.03
N GLY A 36 10.70 1.86 -0.05
CA GLY A 36 11.37 2.55 1.04
C GLY A 36 11.41 1.76 2.37
N ILE A 37 11.16 0.44 2.32
CA ILE A 37 11.08 -0.44 3.48
C ILE A 37 11.45 -1.88 3.09
N ASN A 38 12.04 -2.64 4.02
CA ASN A 38 12.10 -4.09 3.86
C ASN A 38 10.72 -4.70 4.18
N PRO A 39 10.05 -5.37 3.22
CA PRO A 39 8.70 -5.90 3.46
C PRO A 39 8.64 -6.92 4.62
N ARG A 40 9.74 -7.60 4.96
CA ARG A 40 9.78 -8.55 6.09
C ARG A 40 9.89 -7.87 7.45
N MET A 41 10.36 -6.62 7.49
CA MET A 41 10.54 -5.82 8.70
C MET A 41 9.55 -4.64 8.70
N ALA A 42 8.46 -4.74 7.94
CA ALA A 42 7.62 -3.60 7.64
C ALA A 42 6.97 -3.01 8.89
N VAL A 43 6.63 -3.85 9.85
CA VAL A 43 6.03 -3.43 11.12
C VAL A 43 7.04 -2.65 11.95
N GLU A 44 8.24 -3.19 12.13
CA GLU A 44 9.31 -2.61 12.93
C GLU A 44 9.79 -1.28 12.33
N GLU A 45 10.06 -1.26 11.03
CA GLU A 45 10.58 -0.08 10.35
C GLU A 45 9.54 1.06 10.29
N MET A 46 8.24 0.75 10.11
CA MET A 46 7.20 1.78 10.15
C MET A 46 6.98 2.34 11.55
N ASN A 47 6.93 1.46 12.56
CA ASN A 47 6.79 1.90 13.95
C ASN A 47 8.02 2.70 14.41
N PHE A 48 9.23 2.33 13.97
CA PHE A 48 10.44 3.07 14.28
C PHE A 48 10.40 4.50 13.74
N ALA A 49 9.99 4.68 12.48
CA ALA A 49 9.80 6.02 11.91
C ALA A 49 8.79 6.85 12.71
N GLN A 50 7.69 6.26 13.18
CA GLN A 50 6.73 6.96 14.04
C GLN A 50 7.32 7.33 15.41
N LEU A 51 8.08 6.42 16.01
CA LEU A 51 8.69 6.60 17.32
C LEU A 51 9.73 7.73 17.34
N VAL A 52 10.60 7.80 16.32
CA VAL A 52 11.65 8.83 16.20
C VAL A 52 11.06 10.24 16.23
N TYR A 53 9.84 10.41 15.73
CA TYR A 53 9.14 11.70 15.70
C TYR A 53 8.05 11.83 16.77
N TYR A 54 8.09 11.01 17.83
CA TYR A 54 7.16 11.04 18.97
C TYR A 54 5.68 10.90 18.55
N ARG A 55 5.41 10.00 17.59
CA ARG A 55 4.08 9.68 17.05
C ARG A 55 3.67 8.22 17.32
N ASP A 56 4.01 7.68 18.47
CA ASP A 56 3.77 6.28 18.86
C ASP A 56 2.29 5.95 19.20
N LYS A 57 1.41 6.96 19.28
CA LYS A 57 -0.01 6.82 19.67
C LYS A 57 -0.99 7.35 18.62
N LEU A 58 -0.77 7.00 17.36
CA LEU A 58 -1.69 7.38 16.28
C LEU A 58 -2.93 6.46 16.28
N GLU A 59 -4.12 7.07 16.28
CA GLU A 59 -5.38 6.34 16.06
C GLU A 59 -5.44 5.70 14.65
N HIS A 60 -4.79 6.35 13.67
CA HIS A 60 -4.67 5.89 12.30
C HIS A 60 -3.19 5.88 11.88
N PRO A 61 -2.45 4.80 12.19
CA PRO A 61 -1.00 4.76 12.02
C PRO A 61 -0.56 4.60 10.55
N TYR A 62 -1.47 4.34 9.62
CA TYR A 62 -1.20 4.25 8.19
C TYR A 62 -2.39 4.72 7.37
N ILE A 63 -2.16 4.94 6.09
CA ILE A 63 -3.22 5.08 5.09
C ILE A 63 -3.33 3.77 4.33
N GLN A 64 -4.53 3.19 4.27
CA GLN A 64 -4.78 2.04 3.43
C GLN A 64 -5.35 2.46 2.07
N ILE A 65 -4.78 1.91 1.01
CA ILE A 65 -5.25 2.08 -0.36
C ILE A 65 -5.46 0.68 -0.95
N ILE A 66 -6.51 0.52 -1.74
CA ILE A 66 -6.84 -0.73 -2.41
C ILE A 66 -6.95 -0.46 -3.90
N PHE A 67 -6.22 -1.20 -4.71
CA PHE A 67 -6.36 -1.23 -6.15
C PHE A 67 -6.91 -2.59 -6.58
N SER A 68 -8.11 -2.61 -7.15
CA SER A 68 -8.74 -3.80 -7.68
C SER A 68 -8.58 -3.85 -9.19
N PHE A 69 -8.10 -4.98 -9.71
CA PHE A 69 -8.04 -5.25 -11.14
C PHE A 69 -9.44 -5.53 -11.69
N ASP A 70 -9.56 -5.53 -13.03
CA ASP A 70 -10.80 -6.01 -13.64
C ASP A 70 -11.00 -7.52 -13.37
N LYS A 71 -12.26 -7.94 -13.38
CA LYS A 71 -12.61 -9.37 -13.27
C LYS A 71 -12.04 -10.13 -14.47
N ASN A 72 -11.75 -11.41 -14.26
CA ASN A 72 -11.25 -12.34 -15.28
C ASN A 72 -9.92 -11.93 -15.92
N LEU A 73 -9.16 -11.02 -15.28
CA LEU A 73 -7.85 -10.64 -15.76
C LEU A 73 -6.86 -11.79 -15.50
N VAL A 74 -6.28 -12.33 -16.56
CA VAL A 74 -5.30 -13.41 -16.48
C VAL A 74 -3.89 -12.82 -16.64
N LEU A 75 -3.24 -12.52 -15.53
CA LEU A 75 -1.85 -12.06 -15.49
C LEU A 75 -1.05 -12.91 -14.50
N SER A 76 0.24 -13.11 -14.79
CA SER A 76 1.15 -13.76 -13.85
C SER A 76 1.35 -12.88 -12.61
N LEU A 77 1.65 -13.50 -11.47
CA LEU A 77 1.97 -12.79 -10.23
C LEU A 77 3.14 -11.82 -10.42
N ALA A 78 4.14 -12.17 -11.24
CA ALA A 78 5.26 -11.30 -11.56
C ALA A 78 4.83 -10.02 -12.30
N THR A 79 3.90 -10.13 -13.26
CA THR A 79 3.35 -8.97 -13.97
C THR A 79 2.49 -8.11 -13.05
N LEU A 80 1.62 -8.74 -12.25
CA LEU A 80 0.81 -8.06 -11.25
C LEU A 80 1.69 -7.28 -10.26
N ARG A 81 2.77 -7.90 -9.78
CA ARG A 81 3.76 -7.26 -8.89
C ARG A 81 4.35 -6.02 -9.51
N LYS A 82 4.81 -6.09 -10.77
CA LYS A 82 5.37 -4.92 -11.47
C LYS A 82 4.35 -3.78 -11.54
N ILE A 83 3.13 -4.07 -11.98
CA ILE A 83 2.05 -3.06 -12.07
C ILE A 83 1.76 -2.44 -10.71
N CYS A 84 1.63 -3.25 -9.66
CA CYS A 84 1.32 -2.76 -8.33
C CYS A 84 2.47 -1.95 -7.72
N MET A 85 3.73 -2.30 -8.00
CA MET A 85 4.87 -1.49 -7.58
C MET A 85 4.85 -0.10 -8.25
N GLU A 86 4.61 -0.03 -9.56
CA GLU A 86 4.48 1.25 -10.28
C GLU A 86 3.34 2.11 -9.71
N ILE A 87 2.18 1.50 -9.44
CA ILE A 87 1.08 2.18 -8.76
C ILE A 87 1.51 2.68 -7.38
N GLY A 88 2.19 1.85 -6.60
CA GLY A 88 2.72 2.22 -5.28
C GLY A 88 3.63 3.44 -5.33
N TYR A 89 4.54 3.52 -6.31
CA TYR A 89 5.40 4.69 -6.52
C TYR A 89 4.59 5.95 -6.84
N VAL A 90 3.56 5.85 -7.67
CA VAL A 90 2.67 6.99 -8.03
C VAL A 90 1.85 7.46 -6.82
N LEU A 91 1.44 6.55 -5.94
CA LEU A 91 0.66 6.85 -4.74
C LEU A 91 1.50 7.48 -3.61
N MET A 92 2.83 7.43 -3.72
CA MET A 92 3.76 7.88 -2.69
C MET A 92 4.10 9.38 -2.88
N PRO A 93 3.61 10.28 -2.00
CA PRO A 93 3.72 11.73 -2.23
C PRO A 93 5.07 12.36 -1.82
N ASP A 94 5.96 11.57 -1.21
CA ASP A 94 7.26 11.93 -0.62
C ASP A 94 8.03 10.65 -0.21
N GLU A 95 9.18 10.80 0.47
CA GLU A 95 9.96 9.69 1.01
C GLU A 95 9.28 9.08 2.25
N ARG A 96 8.31 8.19 2.02
CA ARG A 96 7.66 7.39 3.07
C ARG A 96 7.74 5.90 2.78
N GLN A 97 7.47 5.11 3.79
CA GLN A 97 7.44 3.65 3.67
C GLN A 97 6.09 3.17 3.17
N VAL A 98 6.10 2.22 2.23
CA VAL A 98 4.91 1.56 1.72
C VAL A 98 5.09 0.06 1.74
N LEU A 99 4.11 -0.66 2.28
CA LEU A 99 3.99 -2.12 2.11
C LEU A 99 2.83 -2.40 1.16
N GLY A 100 3.10 -3.18 0.11
CA GLY A 100 2.10 -3.67 -0.83
C GLY A 100 1.93 -5.18 -0.72
N THR A 101 0.68 -5.65 -0.81
CA THR A 101 0.33 -7.08 -0.81
C THR A 101 -0.73 -7.38 -1.86
N ILE A 102 -0.46 -8.35 -2.73
CA ILE A 102 -1.37 -8.75 -3.81
C ILE A 102 -2.15 -9.98 -3.39
N HIS A 103 -3.46 -9.83 -3.23
CA HIS A 103 -4.40 -10.91 -3.04
C HIS A 103 -4.76 -11.45 -4.42
N TYR A 104 -4.16 -12.58 -4.80
CA TYR A 104 -4.24 -13.11 -6.18
C TYR A 104 -4.80 -14.55 -6.27
N LYS A 105 -4.92 -15.25 -5.13
CA LYS A 105 -5.42 -16.63 -5.08
C LYS A 105 -6.89 -16.75 -5.47
N GLU A 106 -7.67 -15.70 -5.21
CA GLU A 106 -9.03 -15.54 -5.75
C GLU A 106 -8.97 -14.90 -7.14
N THR A 107 -8.85 -15.74 -8.17
CA THR A 107 -8.63 -15.33 -9.57
C THR A 107 -9.69 -14.36 -10.13
N ASN A 108 -10.90 -14.36 -9.57
CA ASN A 108 -11.99 -13.47 -9.99
C ASN A 108 -11.89 -12.05 -9.39
N HIS A 109 -11.09 -11.87 -8.34
CA HIS A 109 -11.04 -10.65 -7.53
C HIS A 109 -9.61 -10.27 -7.16
N ILE A 110 -8.72 -10.24 -8.14
CA ILE A 110 -7.33 -9.82 -7.90
C ILE A 110 -7.29 -8.36 -7.46
N HIS A 111 -6.64 -8.10 -6.34
CA HIS A 111 -6.44 -6.74 -5.84
C HIS A 111 -5.14 -6.60 -5.05
N CYS A 112 -4.62 -5.38 -4.99
CA CYS A 112 -3.46 -5.02 -4.19
C CYS A 112 -3.89 -4.08 -3.08
N HIS A 113 -3.50 -4.42 -1.85
CA HIS A 113 -3.53 -3.51 -0.73
C HIS A 113 -2.19 -2.79 -0.63
N TYR A 114 -2.25 -1.52 -0.26
CA TYR A 114 -1.11 -0.72 0.14
C TYR A 114 -1.38 -0.20 1.55
N ILE A 115 -0.40 -0.29 2.43
CA ILE A 115 -0.35 0.51 3.64
C ILE A 115 0.81 1.48 3.53
N LEU A 116 0.51 2.77 3.63
CA LEU A 116 1.48 3.85 3.59
C LEU A 116 1.67 4.34 5.02
N ASN A 117 2.91 4.42 5.48
CA ASN A 117 3.18 4.94 6.82
C ASN A 117 2.62 6.37 6.93
N TYR A 118 1.90 6.66 8.01
CA TYR A 118 1.32 7.97 8.22
C TYR A 118 2.39 9.04 8.42
N VAL A 119 3.51 8.66 9.03
CA VAL A 119 4.70 9.51 9.23
C VAL A 119 5.73 9.19 8.15
N GLY A 120 6.17 10.21 7.40
CA GLY A 120 7.26 10.08 6.43
C GLY A 120 8.62 9.95 7.12
N ILE A 121 9.66 9.60 6.36
CA ILE A 121 11.02 9.43 6.90
C ILE A 121 11.57 10.73 7.49
N GLN A 122 11.07 11.89 7.03
CA GLN A 122 11.43 13.21 7.55
C GLN A 122 10.47 13.72 8.66
N GLY A 123 9.56 12.88 9.15
CA GLY A 123 8.61 13.20 10.22
C GLY A 123 7.35 13.92 9.76
N ASN A 124 7.22 14.22 8.47
CA ASN A 124 6.05 14.87 7.92
C ASN A 124 4.83 13.93 7.94
N LEU A 125 3.69 14.45 8.37
CA LEU A 125 2.44 13.68 8.39
C LEU A 125 1.87 13.56 6.98
N TYR A 126 1.20 12.43 6.70
CA TYR A 126 0.50 12.24 5.44
C TYR A 126 -0.54 13.36 5.24
N ARG A 127 -0.47 13.97 4.07
CA ARG A 127 -1.54 14.79 3.52
C ARG A 127 -1.75 14.36 2.10
N GLN A 128 -3.00 14.10 1.74
CA GLN A 128 -3.36 13.89 0.35
C GLN A 128 -3.12 15.19 -0.43
N LYS A 129 -1.96 15.29 -1.10
CA LYS A 129 -1.60 16.48 -1.89
C LYS A 129 -2.50 16.68 -3.10
N TYR A 130 -3.04 15.60 -3.65
CA TYR A 130 -3.75 15.61 -4.92
C TYR A 130 -5.09 14.88 -4.80
N SER A 131 -6.15 15.49 -5.34
CA SER A 131 -7.44 14.79 -5.49
C SER A 131 -7.31 13.64 -6.49
N VAL A 132 -8.21 12.64 -6.42
CA VAL A 132 -8.24 11.56 -7.41
C VAL A 132 -8.40 12.09 -8.85
N LYS A 133 -9.08 13.24 -9.02
CA LYS A 133 -9.22 13.91 -10.33
C LYS A 133 -7.89 14.38 -10.92
N TYR A 134 -6.95 14.81 -10.08
CA TYR A 134 -5.62 15.23 -10.53
C TYR A 134 -4.88 14.09 -11.24
N TYR A 135 -4.90 12.88 -10.66
CA TYR A 135 -4.25 11.71 -11.25
C TYR A 135 -4.92 11.26 -12.55
N LYS A 136 -6.24 11.46 -12.71
CA LYS A 136 -6.96 11.18 -13.96
C LYS A 136 -6.58 12.12 -15.11
N GLY A 137 -6.13 13.34 -14.79
CA GLY A 137 -5.76 14.38 -15.76
C GLY A 137 -4.33 14.27 -16.30
N LYS A 138 -3.43 13.59 -15.58
CA LYS A 138 -2.12 13.21 -16.13
C LYS A 138 -2.33 12.06 -17.11
N ARG A 139 -2.64 12.39 -18.37
CA ARG A 139 -2.33 11.49 -19.50
C ARG A 139 -0.85 11.12 -19.35
N LEU A 140 -0.57 9.85 -19.13
CA LEU A 140 0.79 9.32 -19.31
C LEU A 140 1.17 9.67 -20.75
N ILE A 141 2.11 10.60 -20.90
CA ILE A 141 2.75 10.85 -22.18
C ILE A 141 3.61 9.61 -22.41
N THR A 142 3.09 8.68 -23.20
CA THR A 142 3.84 7.62 -23.86
C THR A 142 3.83 7.92 -25.34
#